data_AF-A0A9E6BNK2-F1
#
_entry.id   AF-A0A9E6BNK2-F1
#
_cell.length_a   1.000
_cell.length_b   1.000
_cell.length_c   1.000
_cell.angle_alpha   90.00
_cell.angle_beta   90.00
_cell.angle_gamma   90.00
#
_symmetry.space_group_name_H-M   'P 1'
#
loop_
_entity.id
_entity.type
_entity.pdbx_description
1 polymer ?
#
loop_
_entity_poly.entity_id
_entity_poly.type
_entity_poly.pdbx_seq_one_letter_code
_entity_poly.pdbx_strand_id
1 'polypeptide(L)'
;MNDAFLVELRRSRRRLAIRRAASGPHQWARVFLIVAVILALTLWRPATGWSQTQTLTGEDLLISVSSRWAGGGQGGYHPVRFQVVNRGKSRTLTFRISPIDRRYLSLPTVQRTISIESGAAVRFTLNVPLVGAGGYAVLSVHDERGRRVRSLSGSSLNLAEPMESTVGLLVIAPRMVDCGPFEDAVEFLNRTAGKVYWRGRSRTGYAQAVTPDSLPDSWISYSGLDLVAISLETFEKLSSARRSALLDWVRQGGNLIVYDVGEDPQGSRRLDVALELSRQAAVAANWRRVRAQEYPGFKIEQEQSEHTQPRRTATPSAKKAGGGRLLTHPEWPAKQNLFSIRKLMLGQIIAFPRDPFPGTPNDWAWLLSVLTKSRYDWAWRHGLTARDENPNFLEFLIPGIRTVPAKSFVVLITLFTLVIGPVNFFFLKRRNRLYLVLLTIPLIAFLTSMTLFAYSVVAHGVSVRSRVRSLTVVDQKAKRSVTVARVALYAGLAPSEGLRFLPETAVYPIWPPEQSFQTGVVDWTSAQHLRSGWLASRTRTQFLVTTCRAERGRLDVSPPKDGQLTIANGFEWKLT
;
A
#
# COMPACT_ATOMS: atom_id res chain seq x y z
N MET A 1 6.60 -93.69 27.27
CA MET A 1 6.09 -92.33 27.57
C MET A 1 7.31 -91.47 27.87
N ASN A 2 7.94 -90.80 26.89
CA ASN A 2 7.56 -89.44 26.52
C ASN A 2 8.03 -89.02 25.11
N ASP A 3 8.02 -89.92 24.13
CA ASP A 3 8.26 -89.57 22.71
C ASP A 3 7.03 -88.99 21.99
N ALA A 4 5.84 -89.03 22.61
CA ALA A 4 4.63 -88.45 22.04
C ALA A 4 4.57 -86.91 22.15
N PHE A 5 5.22 -86.31 23.16
CA PHE A 5 5.09 -84.87 23.44
C PHE A 5 5.98 -84.00 22.53
N LEU A 6 7.10 -84.53 22.03
CA LEU A 6 8.03 -83.80 21.15
C LEU A 6 7.57 -83.76 19.68
N VAL A 7 6.71 -84.68 19.26
CA VAL A 7 6.14 -84.71 17.90
C VAL A 7 4.99 -83.69 17.76
N GLU A 8 4.20 -83.47 18.81
CA GLU A 8 3.12 -82.48 18.86
C GLU A 8 3.63 -81.03 18.75
N LEU A 9 4.76 -80.73 19.42
CA LEU A 9 5.42 -79.41 19.42
C LEU A 9 6.09 -79.04 18.08
N ARG A 10 6.46 -80.02 17.25
CA ARG A 10 6.98 -79.76 15.89
C ARG A 10 5.87 -79.53 14.86
N ARG A 11 4.67 -80.11 15.06
CA ARG A 11 3.50 -79.88 14.17
C ARG A 11 2.83 -78.52 14.40
N SER A 12 2.81 -78.02 15.64
CA SER A 12 2.25 -76.69 15.96
C SER A 12 3.10 -75.52 15.43
N ARG A 13 4.43 -75.65 15.42
CA ARG A 13 5.33 -74.63 14.86
C ARG A 13 5.26 -74.49 13.34
N ARG A 14 4.96 -75.57 12.59
CA ARG A 14 4.77 -75.49 11.12
C ARG A 14 3.45 -74.86 10.70
N ARG A 15 2.37 -74.98 11.50
CA ARG A 15 1.08 -74.34 11.18
C ARG A 15 1.05 -72.85 11.50
N LEU A 16 1.84 -72.38 12.47
CA LEU A 16 1.95 -70.94 12.76
C LEU A 16 2.84 -70.18 11.76
N ALA A 17 3.79 -70.86 11.12
CA ALA A 17 4.70 -70.25 10.14
C ALA A 17 4.02 -69.94 8.78
N ILE A 18 2.95 -70.65 8.43
CA ILE A 18 2.30 -70.53 7.10
C ILE A 18 1.24 -69.41 7.05
N ARG A 19 0.77 -68.88 8.18
CA ARG A 19 -0.20 -67.76 8.21
C ARG A 19 0.42 -66.35 8.31
N ARG A 20 1.74 -66.22 8.49
CA ARG A 20 2.44 -64.92 8.53
C ARG A 20 3.14 -64.53 7.23
N ALA A 21 3.10 -65.37 6.19
CA ALA A 21 3.79 -65.15 4.93
C ALA A 21 2.86 -64.72 3.77
N ALA A 22 1.81 -63.94 4.06
CA ALA A 22 0.88 -63.43 3.04
C ALA A 22 0.46 -61.96 3.26
N SER A 23 1.33 -61.12 3.83
CA SER A 23 1.21 -59.67 3.71
C SER A 23 2.58 -59.11 3.35
N GLY A 24 2.79 -58.90 2.05
CA GLY A 24 4.06 -58.41 1.52
C GLY A 24 4.43 -57.02 2.09
N PRO A 25 5.72 -56.67 2.10
CA PRO A 25 6.23 -55.39 2.63
C PRO A 25 5.62 -54.15 1.92
N HIS A 26 4.94 -54.34 0.79
CA HIS A 26 4.24 -53.29 0.06
C HIS A 26 2.93 -52.81 0.71
N GLN A 27 2.23 -53.62 1.50
CA GLN A 27 1.00 -53.17 2.16
C GLN A 27 1.31 -52.23 3.33
N TRP A 28 2.30 -52.57 4.15
CA TRP A 28 2.77 -51.70 5.22
C TRP A 28 3.45 -50.45 4.70
N ALA A 29 4.21 -50.53 3.60
CA ALA A 29 4.78 -49.34 2.94
C ALA A 29 3.70 -48.43 2.35
N ARG A 30 2.63 -48.98 1.75
CA ARG A 30 1.49 -48.17 1.26
C ARG A 30 0.69 -47.55 2.39
N VAL A 31 0.47 -48.28 3.49
CA VAL A 31 -0.18 -47.72 4.69
C VAL A 31 0.70 -46.66 5.33
N PHE A 32 2.01 -46.86 5.42
CA PHE A 32 2.94 -45.83 5.91
C PHE A 32 2.99 -44.62 4.99
N LEU A 33 2.95 -44.80 3.67
CA LEU A 33 2.93 -43.70 2.71
C LEU A 33 1.60 -42.94 2.77
N ILE A 34 0.47 -43.64 2.90
CA ILE A 34 -0.85 -43.03 3.06
C ILE A 34 -0.95 -42.31 4.41
N VAL A 35 -0.46 -42.93 5.49
CA VAL A 35 -0.41 -42.31 6.82
C VAL A 35 0.56 -41.14 6.82
N ALA A 36 1.71 -41.22 6.14
CA ALA A 36 2.66 -40.12 6.01
C ALA A 36 2.16 -39.00 5.11
N VAL A 37 1.37 -39.29 4.07
CA VAL A 37 0.70 -38.29 3.22
C VAL A 37 -0.47 -37.65 3.97
N ILE A 38 -1.24 -38.41 4.75
CA ILE A 38 -2.29 -37.89 5.63
C ILE A 38 -1.67 -37.10 6.79
N LEU A 39 -0.55 -37.55 7.38
CA LEU A 39 0.22 -36.79 8.35
C LEU A 39 0.80 -35.54 7.70
N ALA A 40 1.33 -35.61 6.48
CA ALA A 40 1.86 -34.44 5.77
C ALA A 40 0.73 -33.45 5.41
N LEU A 41 -0.47 -33.93 5.06
CA LEU A 41 -1.65 -33.10 4.78
C LEU A 41 -2.30 -32.52 6.05
N THR A 42 -2.15 -33.18 7.21
CA THR A 42 -2.68 -32.72 8.51
C THR A 42 -1.65 -31.94 9.35
N LEU A 43 -0.36 -32.18 9.15
CA LEU A 43 0.78 -31.43 9.68
C LEU A 43 1.23 -30.31 8.76
N TRP A 44 0.64 -30.15 7.57
CA TRP A 44 0.70 -28.89 6.83
C TRP A 44 -0.17 -27.85 7.55
N ARG A 45 0.24 -27.51 8.75
CA ARG A 45 -0.16 -26.28 9.41
C ARG A 45 0.60 -25.17 8.69
N PRO A 46 -0.05 -24.21 8.00
CA PRO A 46 0.66 -22.97 7.70
C PRO A 46 1.17 -22.46 9.04
N ALA A 47 2.43 -22.04 9.13
CA ALA A 47 3.06 -21.56 10.36
C ALA A 47 2.05 -20.74 11.21
N THR A 48 1.48 -21.38 12.24
CA THR A 48 0.44 -20.78 13.08
C THR A 48 1.13 -20.04 14.20
N GLY A 49 1.16 -18.74 14.00
CA GLY A 49 1.84 -17.68 14.74
C GLY A 49 2.14 -16.65 13.65
N TRP A 50 2.20 -15.36 13.94
CA TRP A 50 2.71 -14.37 12.95
C TRP A 50 1.72 -13.88 11.88
N SER A 51 0.41 -13.77 12.19
CA SER A 51 -0.47 -12.70 11.67
C SER A 51 -1.86 -12.81 12.31
N GLN A 52 -2.66 -11.74 12.26
CA GLN A 52 -4.10 -11.82 12.49
C GLN A 52 -4.73 -12.57 11.30
N THR A 53 -4.48 -13.88 11.22
CA THR A 53 -5.12 -14.77 10.24
C THR A 53 -6.45 -15.20 10.80
N GLN A 54 -7.52 -14.93 10.07
CA GLN A 54 -8.84 -15.48 10.35
C GLN A 54 -9.12 -16.57 9.32
N THR A 55 -9.70 -17.68 9.77
CA THR A 55 -10.13 -18.76 8.88
C THR A 55 -11.65 -18.84 8.91
N LEU A 56 -12.28 -18.74 7.75
CA LEU A 56 -13.72 -18.82 7.53
C LEU A 56 -14.02 -20.12 6.82
N THR A 57 -15.05 -20.83 7.28
CA THR A 57 -15.46 -22.11 6.70
C THR A 57 -16.96 -22.08 6.44
N GLY A 58 -17.38 -22.48 5.25
CA GLY A 58 -18.79 -22.50 4.87
C GLY A 58 -18.97 -22.80 3.39
N GLU A 59 -20.09 -23.43 3.03
CA GLU A 59 -20.45 -23.76 1.64
C GLU A 59 -19.34 -24.49 0.85
N ASP A 60 -18.66 -25.44 1.50
CA ASP A 60 -17.50 -26.18 0.97
C ASP A 60 -16.26 -25.32 0.65
N LEU A 61 -16.19 -24.11 1.21
CA LEU A 61 -15.04 -23.21 1.08
C LEU A 61 -14.30 -23.10 2.40
N LEU A 62 -12.97 -23.08 2.31
CA LEU A 62 -12.07 -22.72 3.40
C LEU A 62 -11.30 -21.47 2.97
N ILE A 63 -11.53 -20.35 3.65
CA ILE A 63 -10.94 -19.05 3.35
C ILE A 63 -10.06 -18.63 4.52
N SER A 64 -8.75 -18.52 4.30
CA SER A 64 -7.83 -17.89 5.24
C SER A 64 -7.55 -16.46 4.78
N VAL A 65 -7.81 -15.48 5.65
CA VAL A 65 -7.58 -14.05 5.41
C VAL A 65 -6.56 -13.50 6.40
N SER A 66 -5.55 -12.79 5.90
CA SER A 66 -4.53 -12.13 6.73
C SER A 66 -4.48 -10.63 6.41
N SER A 67 -4.87 -9.79 7.36
CA SER A 67 -4.93 -8.33 7.19
C SER A 67 -3.79 -7.57 7.88
N ARG A 68 -3.04 -8.20 8.79
CA ARG A 68 -1.91 -7.52 9.44
C ARG A 68 -0.84 -7.19 8.39
N TRP A 69 -0.53 -5.90 8.26
CA TRP A 69 0.53 -5.32 7.43
C TRP A 69 1.11 -4.09 8.16
N ALA A 70 2.42 -3.86 8.06
CA ALA A 70 3.06 -2.67 8.64
C ALA A 70 2.84 -1.42 7.75
N GLY A 71 3.01 -0.23 8.31
CA GLY A 71 2.92 1.04 7.58
C GLY A 71 1.49 1.48 7.28
N GLY A 72 1.32 2.37 6.30
CA GLY A 72 -0.01 2.84 5.86
C GLY A 72 -0.61 4.02 6.62
N GLY A 73 0.10 4.57 7.60
CA GLY A 73 -0.39 5.68 8.43
C GLY A 73 -0.58 7.01 7.68
N GLN A 74 0.07 7.18 6.53
CA GLN A 74 0.06 8.43 5.73
C GLN A 74 -0.48 8.25 4.31
N GLY A 75 -0.69 7.00 3.88
CA GLY A 75 -1.10 6.69 2.50
C GLY A 75 -0.58 5.34 2.04
N GLY A 76 -0.60 5.14 0.72
CA GLY A 76 -0.27 3.85 0.12
C GLY A 76 -1.47 2.90 0.04
N TYR A 77 -1.18 1.62 -0.16
CA TYR A 77 -2.18 0.55 -0.21
C TYR A 77 -1.90 -0.48 0.88
N HIS A 78 -2.97 -0.92 1.54
CA HIS A 78 -2.93 -1.98 2.55
C HIS A 78 -3.30 -3.32 1.91
N PRO A 79 -2.39 -4.30 1.84
CA PRO A 79 -2.70 -5.59 1.25
C PRO A 79 -3.45 -6.48 2.24
N VAL A 80 -4.64 -6.94 1.83
CA VAL A 80 -5.36 -8.03 2.49
C VAL A 80 -5.17 -9.30 1.69
N ARG A 81 -4.56 -10.31 2.31
CA ARG A 81 -4.10 -11.52 1.63
C ARG A 81 -5.07 -12.66 1.88
N PHE A 82 -5.45 -13.36 0.81
CA PHE A 82 -6.42 -14.45 0.84
C PHE A 82 -5.80 -15.74 0.34
N GLN A 83 -6.13 -16.84 1.02
CA GLN A 83 -5.98 -18.20 0.52
C GLN A 83 -7.35 -18.86 0.58
N VAL A 84 -7.86 -19.29 -0.58
CA VAL A 84 -9.19 -19.89 -0.73
C VAL A 84 -9.02 -21.30 -1.25
N VAL A 85 -9.61 -22.27 -0.56
CA VAL A 85 -9.68 -23.67 -1.01
C VAL A 85 -11.13 -24.02 -1.26
N ASN A 86 -11.44 -24.41 -2.50
CA ASN A 86 -12.78 -24.85 -2.89
C ASN A 86 -12.86 -26.38 -2.84
N ARG A 87 -13.66 -26.92 -1.94
CA ARG A 87 -13.92 -28.37 -1.80
C ARG A 87 -15.24 -28.79 -2.46
N GLY A 88 -16.03 -27.84 -2.95
CA GLY A 88 -17.29 -28.11 -3.64
C GLY A 88 -17.17 -27.84 -5.13
N LYS A 89 -18.32 -27.60 -5.78
CA LYS A 89 -18.39 -27.30 -7.22
C LYS A 89 -17.65 -26.01 -7.59
N SER A 90 -17.14 -25.97 -8.81
CA SER A 90 -16.58 -24.76 -9.44
C SER A 90 -17.57 -23.62 -9.35
N ARG A 91 -17.09 -22.43 -8.95
CA ARG A 91 -17.95 -21.25 -8.76
C ARG A 91 -17.15 -19.96 -8.83
N THR A 92 -17.84 -18.87 -9.11
CA THR A 92 -17.32 -17.51 -9.08
C THR A 92 -17.76 -16.79 -7.82
N LEU A 93 -16.82 -16.14 -7.15
CA LEU A 93 -17.05 -15.45 -5.88
C LEU A 93 -16.53 -14.02 -5.97
N THR A 94 -17.28 -13.08 -5.41
CA THR A 94 -16.84 -11.70 -5.26
C THR A 94 -16.48 -11.44 -3.81
N PHE A 95 -15.21 -11.14 -3.58
CA PHE A 95 -14.68 -10.74 -2.29
C PHE A 95 -14.77 -9.22 -2.20
N ARG A 96 -15.42 -8.71 -1.15
CA ARG A 96 -15.60 -7.29 -0.92
C ARG A 96 -15.13 -6.92 0.49
N ILE A 97 -14.36 -5.86 0.58
CA ILE A 97 -13.96 -5.23 1.84
C ILE A 97 -14.61 -3.85 1.86
N SER A 98 -15.48 -3.62 2.83
CA SER A 98 -16.23 -2.37 2.98
C SER A 98 -15.93 -1.72 4.33
N PRO A 99 -15.97 -0.38 4.43
CA PRO A 99 -15.82 0.31 5.71
C PRO A 99 -16.92 -0.15 6.69
N ILE A 100 -16.59 -0.15 7.99
CA ILE A 100 -17.61 -0.21 9.04
C ILE A 100 -18.28 1.15 9.08
N ASP A 101 -19.61 1.20 9.04
CA ASP A 101 -20.40 2.44 8.99
C ASP A 101 -20.17 3.28 10.26
N ARG A 102 -19.15 4.13 10.21
CA ARG A 102 -18.77 5.11 11.22
C ARG A 102 -18.66 6.44 10.51
N ARG A 103 -19.54 7.38 10.84
CA ARG A 103 -19.73 8.69 10.19
C ARG A 103 -18.44 9.53 9.96
N TYR A 104 -17.32 9.18 10.58
CA TYR A 104 -16.08 9.96 10.55
C TYR A 104 -14.83 9.16 10.16
N LEU A 105 -14.95 7.86 9.86
CA LEU A 105 -13.81 6.96 9.58
C LEU A 105 -14.00 6.29 8.21
N SER A 106 -13.88 7.08 7.15
CA SER A 106 -14.11 6.64 5.78
C SER A 106 -12.96 5.80 5.23
N LEU A 107 -13.30 4.74 4.50
CA LEU A 107 -12.42 3.92 3.67
C LEU A 107 -13.17 3.53 2.38
N PRO A 108 -12.46 3.32 1.27
CA PRO A 108 -13.10 2.85 0.05
C PRO A 108 -13.62 1.41 0.24
N THR A 109 -14.70 1.09 -0.45
CA THR A 109 -15.06 -0.30 -0.69
C THR A 109 -14.17 -0.84 -1.80
N VAL A 110 -13.48 -1.94 -1.55
CA VAL A 110 -12.68 -2.61 -2.56
C VAL A 110 -13.24 -4.01 -2.82
N GLN A 111 -13.24 -4.43 -4.08
CA GLN A 111 -13.74 -5.75 -4.45
C GLN A 111 -12.88 -6.43 -5.52
N ARG A 112 -12.97 -7.75 -5.57
CA ARG A 112 -12.37 -8.58 -6.60
C ARG A 112 -13.22 -9.81 -6.81
N THR A 113 -13.55 -10.10 -8.06
CA THR A 113 -14.22 -11.33 -8.45
C THR A 113 -13.20 -12.35 -8.94
N ILE A 114 -13.32 -13.59 -8.47
CA ILE A 114 -12.46 -14.71 -8.89
C ILE A 114 -13.31 -15.94 -9.19
N SER A 115 -12.90 -16.70 -10.20
CA SER A 115 -13.45 -18.02 -10.51
C SER A 115 -12.53 -19.08 -9.91
N ILE A 116 -13.10 -20.05 -9.20
CA ILE A 116 -12.35 -21.09 -8.49
C ILE A 116 -12.91 -22.45 -8.89
N GLU A 117 -12.06 -23.29 -9.46
CA GLU A 117 -12.42 -24.66 -9.85
C GLU A 117 -12.65 -25.57 -8.62
N SER A 118 -13.38 -26.66 -8.82
CA SER A 118 -13.58 -27.70 -7.82
C SER A 118 -12.24 -28.32 -7.40
N GLY A 119 -11.98 -28.39 -6.10
CA GLY A 119 -10.73 -28.93 -5.54
C GLY A 119 -9.53 -27.98 -5.61
N ALA A 120 -9.66 -26.81 -6.22
CA ALA A 120 -8.55 -25.88 -6.40
C ALA A 120 -8.29 -25.02 -5.15
N ALA A 121 -7.04 -24.58 -5.02
CA ALA A 121 -6.61 -23.58 -4.06
C ALA A 121 -6.08 -22.34 -4.79
N VAL A 122 -6.60 -21.17 -4.45
CA VAL A 122 -6.23 -19.90 -5.07
C VAL A 122 -5.72 -18.93 -4.01
N ARG A 123 -4.62 -18.25 -4.31
CA ARG A 123 -4.06 -17.17 -3.50
C ARG A 123 -4.16 -15.86 -4.25
N PHE A 124 -4.60 -14.82 -3.58
CA PHE A 124 -4.63 -13.47 -4.15
C PHE A 124 -4.54 -12.41 -3.06
N THR A 125 -4.18 -11.19 -3.48
CA THR A 125 -4.15 -10.01 -2.62
C THR A 125 -5.20 -9.01 -3.10
N LEU A 126 -5.86 -8.37 -2.15
CA LEU A 126 -6.83 -7.30 -2.38
C LEU A 126 -6.29 -6.03 -1.70
N ASN A 127 -5.88 -5.07 -2.53
CA ASN A 127 -5.19 -3.86 -2.06
C ASN A 127 -6.21 -2.77 -1.71
N VAL A 128 -6.26 -2.35 -0.46
CA VAL A 128 -7.13 -1.27 0.03
C VAL A 128 -6.38 0.07 -0.06
N PRO A 129 -6.79 1.04 -0.89
CA PRO A 129 -6.20 2.37 -0.87
C PRO A 129 -6.45 3.07 0.47
N LEU A 130 -5.40 3.60 1.09
CA LEU A 130 -5.47 4.29 2.37
C LEU A 130 -5.64 5.79 2.13
N VAL A 131 -6.90 6.23 2.03
CA VAL A 131 -7.26 7.59 1.53
C VAL A 131 -8.14 8.41 2.48
N GLY A 132 -8.59 7.82 3.59
CA GLY A 132 -9.44 8.48 4.60
C GLY A 132 -9.00 8.13 6.01
N ALA A 133 -9.86 8.33 7.01
CA ALA A 133 -9.47 8.14 8.41
C ALA A 133 -9.74 6.73 8.98
N GLY A 134 -10.39 5.83 8.23
CA GLY A 134 -10.72 4.51 8.77
C GLY A 134 -9.54 3.53 8.87
N GLY A 135 -9.56 2.69 9.90
CA GLY A 135 -8.66 1.54 10.07
C GLY A 135 -9.39 0.22 10.31
N TYR A 136 -10.71 0.18 10.14
CA TYR A 136 -11.50 -1.05 10.26
C TYR A 136 -12.38 -1.23 9.04
N ALA A 137 -12.43 -2.47 8.56
CA ALA A 137 -13.30 -2.86 7.48
C ALA A 137 -13.96 -4.22 7.77
N VAL A 138 -14.98 -4.56 7.00
CA VAL A 138 -15.66 -5.85 7.07
C VAL A 138 -15.49 -6.57 5.76
N LEU A 139 -15.12 -7.85 5.84
CA LEU A 139 -15.11 -8.75 4.72
C LEU A 139 -16.54 -9.28 4.47
N SER A 140 -16.99 -9.19 3.22
CA SER A 140 -18.16 -9.91 2.73
C SER A 140 -17.83 -10.69 1.45
N VAL A 141 -18.34 -11.91 1.37
CA VAL A 141 -18.22 -12.77 0.19
C VAL A 141 -19.60 -12.88 -0.44
N HIS A 142 -19.64 -12.70 -1.76
CA HIS A 142 -20.87 -12.75 -2.55
C HIS A 142 -20.78 -13.85 -3.60
N ASP A 143 -21.91 -14.54 -3.82
CA ASP A 143 -22.05 -15.54 -4.89
C ASP A 143 -22.16 -14.90 -6.28
N GLU A 144 -22.26 -15.73 -7.32
CA GLU A 144 -22.40 -15.32 -8.72
C GLU A 144 -23.64 -14.45 -8.99
N ARG A 145 -24.67 -14.59 -8.15
CA ARG A 145 -25.92 -13.82 -8.23
C ARG A 145 -25.84 -12.55 -7.38
N GLY A 146 -24.69 -12.24 -6.79
CA GLY A 146 -24.46 -11.09 -5.92
C GLY A 146 -25.00 -11.25 -4.50
N ARG A 147 -25.55 -12.41 -4.14
CA ARG A 147 -26.10 -12.66 -2.80
C ARG A 147 -24.96 -12.88 -1.81
N ARG A 148 -25.08 -12.26 -0.63
CA ARG A 148 -24.08 -12.36 0.43
C ARG A 148 -24.10 -13.75 1.06
N VAL A 149 -22.96 -14.43 1.05
CA VAL A 149 -22.76 -15.72 1.72
C VAL A 149 -22.51 -15.46 3.21
N ARG A 150 -23.53 -15.70 4.04
CA ARG A 150 -23.53 -15.31 5.47
C ARG A 150 -22.41 -15.98 6.26
N SER A 151 -22.15 -17.26 6.03
CA SER A 151 -21.11 -18.05 6.73
C SER A 151 -19.68 -17.59 6.44
N LEU A 152 -19.46 -16.90 5.33
CA LEU A 152 -18.15 -16.42 4.87
C LEU A 152 -18.03 -14.88 4.95
N SER A 153 -18.95 -14.23 5.65
CA SER A 153 -19.04 -12.77 5.71
C SER A 153 -19.18 -12.24 7.14
N GLY A 154 -18.85 -10.98 7.35
CA GLY A 154 -19.02 -10.29 8.65
C GLY A 154 -17.74 -10.24 9.48
N SER A 155 -16.65 -10.81 9.00
CA SER A 155 -15.35 -10.78 9.67
C SER A 155 -14.77 -9.37 9.65
N SER A 156 -14.43 -8.85 10.83
CA SER A 156 -13.75 -7.57 10.96
C SER A 156 -12.27 -7.71 10.62
N LEU A 157 -11.79 -6.77 9.82
CA LEU A 157 -10.39 -6.64 9.41
C LEU A 157 -9.83 -5.36 10.02
N ASN A 158 -8.70 -5.51 10.71
CA ASN A 158 -7.89 -4.38 11.14
C ASN A 158 -6.96 -3.98 9.99
N LEU A 159 -6.99 -2.70 9.64
CA LEU A 159 -6.18 -2.04 8.64
C LEU A 159 -5.40 -0.89 9.31
N ALA A 160 -4.45 -0.29 8.60
CA ALA A 160 -3.69 0.83 9.14
C ALA A 160 -4.58 2.06 9.41
N GLU A 161 -4.54 2.58 10.63
CA GLU A 161 -5.20 3.85 10.97
C GLU A 161 -4.34 5.07 10.59
N PRO A 162 -4.96 6.22 10.28
CA PRO A 162 -4.23 7.49 10.23
C PRO A 162 -3.60 7.74 11.61
N MET A 163 -2.37 8.23 11.62
CA MET A 163 -1.60 8.55 12.84
C MET A 163 -0.95 7.39 13.62
N GLU A 164 -1.10 6.13 13.20
CA GLU A 164 -0.48 4.99 13.94
C GLU A 164 1.02 4.80 13.67
N SER A 165 1.60 5.38 12.61
CA SER A 165 3.03 5.23 12.34
C SER A 165 3.60 6.32 11.44
N THR A 166 4.81 6.79 11.76
CA THR A 166 5.65 7.59 10.86
C THR A 166 6.58 6.73 10.02
N VAL A 167 6.85 5.47 10.44
CA VAL A 167 7.79 4.56 9.79
C VAL A 167 7.30 3.11 9.87
N GLY A 168 6.92 2.52 8.74
CA GLY A 168 6.54 1.11 8.65
C GLY A 168 7.68 0.22 8.16
N LEU A 169 8.06 -0.79 8.96
CA LEU A 169 9.05 -1.82 8.63
C LEU A 169 8.39 -3.19 8.40
N LEU A 170 8.59 -3.76 7.21
CA LEU A 170 8.27 -5.16 6.94
C LEU A 170 9.55 -6.00 6.97
N VAL A 171 9.61 -7.02 7.81
CA VAL A 171 10.72 -7.99 7.84
C VAL A 171 10.29 -9.27 7.15
N ILE A 172 11.03 -9.70 6.14
CA ILE A 172 10.78 -10.91 5.37
C ILE A 172 11.74 -11.98 5.89
N ALA A 173 11.22 -12.90 6.69
CA ALA A 173 12.02 -13.95 7.30
C ALA A 173 11.22 -15.26 7.43
N PRO A 174 11.88 -16.42 7.34
CA PRO A 174 11.23 -17.71 7.58
C PRO A 174 10.96 -17.96 9.08
N ARG A 175 11.55 -17.16 9.97
CA ARG A 175 11.47 -17.27 11.43
C ARG A 175 10.97 -15.97 12.05
N MET A 176 10.55 -16.04 13.32
CA MET A 176 10.29 -14.86 14.14
C MET A 176 11.54 -13.98 14.20
N VAL A 177 11.34 -12.67 14.03
CA VAL A 177 12.36 -11.64 14.21
C VAL A 177 11.84 -10.66 15.26
N ASP A 178 12.64 -10.43 16.30
CA ASP A 178 12.34 -9.42 17.29
C ASP A 178 12.60 -8.03 16.70
N CYS A 179 11.54 -7.22 16.64
CA CYS A 179 11.55 -5.86 16.13
C CYS A 179 11.37 -4.81 17.25
N GLY A 180 11.29 -5.23 18.52
CA GLY A 180 11.03 -4.33 19.65
C GLY A 180 11.97 -3.12 19.70
N PRO A 181 13.30 -3.30 19.53
CA PRO A 181 14.22 -2.16 19.51
C PRO A 181 13.98 -1.16 18.38
N PHE A 182 13.51 -1.61 17.21
CA PHE A 182 13.11 -0.72 16.12
C PHE A 182 11.86 0.08 16.50
N GLU A 183 10.86 -0.57 17.09
CA GLU A 183 9.63 0.07 17.55
C GLU A 183 9.92 1.16 18.60
N ASP A 184 10.83 0.86 19.54
CA ASP A 184 11.30 1.81 20.55
C ASP A 184 12.01 3.04 19.92
N ALA A 185 12.82 2.82 18.88
CA ALA A 185 13.50 3.91 18.16
C ALA A 185 12.52 4.85 17.44
N VAL A 186 11.50 4.28 16.78
CA VAL A 186 10.46 5.06 16.10
C VAL A 186 9.64 5.86 17.11
N GLU A 187 9.27 5.24 18.23
CA GLU A 187 8.55 5.92 19.32
C GLU A 187 9.37 7.10 19.87
N PHE A 188 10.66 6.90 20.10
CA PHE A 188 11.56 7.96 20.54
C PHE A 188 11.60 9.14 19.56
N LEU A 189 11.83 8.88 18.27
CA LEU A 189 11.88 9.93 17.24
C LEU A 189 10.56 10.71 17.15
N ASN A 190 9.42 10.02 17.33
CA ASN A 190 8.11 10.66 17.35
C ASN A 190 7.93 11.59 18.57
N ARG A 191 8.37 11.17 19.75
CA ARG A 191 8.35 12.00 20.98
C ARG A 191 9.21 13.25 20.83
N THR A 192 10.44 13.11 20.31
CA THR A 192 11.34 14.26 20.10
C THR A 192 10.79 15.25 19.07
N ALA A 193 10.01 14.79 18.10
CA ALA A 193 9.35 15.64 17.11
C ALA A 193 8.13 16.41 17.64
N GLY A 194 7.87 16.39 18.96
CA GLY A 194 6.74 17.09 19.59
C GLY A 194 5.38 16.44 19.33
N LYS A 195 5.35 15.20 18.79
CA LYS A 195 4.11 14.45 18.63
C LYS A 195 3.78 13.74 19.95
N VAL A 196 3.14 14.45 20.87
CA VAL A 196 2.64 13.89 22.13
C VAL A 196 1.39 13.07 21.82
N TYR A 197 1.44 11.76 22.06
CA TYR A 197 0.29 10.86 21.92
C TYR A 197 -0.19 10.36 23.29
N TRP A 198 -1.48 10.04 23.37
CA TRP A 198 -2.16 9.49 24.53
C TRP A 198 -1.42 8.26 25.09
N ARG A 199 -0.99 8.32 26.37
CA ARG A 199 -0.44 7.20 27.14
C ARG A 199 -1.44 6.03 27.10
N GLY A 200 -1.03 4.87 26.57
CA GLY A 200 -1.77 3.60 26.70
C GLY A 200 -2.20 2.89 25.41
N ARG A 201 -1.84 3.37 24.21
CA ARG A 201 -2.12 2.65 22.95
C ARG A 201 -1.03 1.61 22.63
N SER A 202 -1.43 0.41 22.22
CA SER A 202 -0.53 -0.72 21.95
C SER A 202 0.52 -0.38 20.87
N ARG A 203 1.76 -0.86 21.03
CA ARG A 203 2.92 -0.77 20.09
C ARG A 203 2.69 -1.36 18.69
N THR A 204 1.46 -1.77 18.40
CA THR A 204 1.12 -2.62 17.26
C THR A 204 1.04 -1.80 15.97
N GLY A 205 2.07 -1.84 15.12
CA GLY A 205 1.96 -1.33 13.74
C GLY A 205 3.25 -0.82 13.09
N TYR A 206 4.30 -0.58 13.87
CA TYR A 206 5.59 -0.09 13.33
C TYR A 206 6.34 -1.17 12.57
N ALA A 207 6.37 -2.40 13.10
CA ALA A 207 7.05 -3.51 12.45
C ALA A 207 6.17 -4.75 12.31
N GLN A 208 6.45 -5.52 11.26
CA GLN A 208 5.88 -6.85 11.09
C GLN A 208 6.82 -7.80 10.37
N ALA A 209 7.05 -8.96 10.97
CA ALA A 209 7.66 -10.10 10.29
C ALA A 209 6.61 -10.89 9.48
N VAL A 210 6.97 -11.27 8.25
CA VAL A 210 6.15 -12.11 7.36
C VAL A 210 7.01 -13.18 6.69
N THR A 211 6.40 -14.33 6.40
CA THR A 211 7.09 -15.41 5.68
C THR A 211 7.18 -15.10 4.18
N PRO A 212 8.24 -15.55 3.47
CA PRO A 212 8.41 -15.33 2.03
C PRO A 212 7.25 -15.83 1.17
N ASP A 213 6.57 -16.90 1.59
CA ASP A 213 5.45 -17.50 0.88
C ASP A 213 4.16 -16.67 0.92
N SER A 214 4.08 -15.75 1.88
CA SER A 214 2.93 -14.87 2.09
C SER A 214 3.07 -13.51 1.39
N LEU A 215 4.14 -13.32 0.62
CA LEU A 215 4.44 -12.05 -0.06
C LEU A 215 3.55 -11.85 -1.28
N PRO A 216 2.95 -10.64 -1.42
CA PRO A 216 2.32 -10.20 -2.65
C PRO A 216 3.29 -10.18 -3.84
N ASP A 217 2.74 -10.28 -5.03
CA ASP A 217 3.43 -10.23 -6.32
C ASP A 217 3.29 -8.88 -7.05
N SER A 218 2.57 -7.92 -6.46
CA SER A 218 2.41 -6.56 -6.96
C SER A 218 3.15 -5.57 -6.05
N TRP A 219 3.92 -4.66 -6.65
CA TRP A 219 4.66 -3.64 -5.91
C TRP A 219 3.72 -2.68 -5.15
N ILE A 220 2.47 -2.49 -5.62
CA ILE A 220 1.47 -1.62 -4.99
C ILE A 220 1.21 -2.05 -3.54
N SER A 221 1.24 -3.36 -3.25
CA SER A 221 1.04 -3.89 -1.90
C SER A 221 2.10 -3.44 -0.90
N TYR A 222 3.27 -3.01 -1.38
CA TYR A 222 4.36 -2.50 -0.55
C TYR A 222 4.32 -0.97 -0.42
N SER A 223 3.46 -0.28 -1.17
CA SER A 223 3.48 1.19 -1.29
C SER A 223 3.16 1.94 0.01
N GLY A 224 2.51 1.30 0.99
CA GLY A 224 2.31 1.87 2.33
C GLY A 224 3.51 1.71 3.29
N LEU A 225 4.56 0.97 2.88
CA LEU A 225 5.75 0.72 3.68
C LEU A 225 6.82 1.78 3.45
N ASP A 226 7.67 1.95 4.47
CA ASP A 226 8.85 2.81 4.40
C ASP A 226 10.13 1.99 4.27
N LEU A 227 10.21 0.87 4.99
CA LEU A 227 11.34 -0.04 5.01
C LEU A 227 10.89 -1.49 4.78
N VAL A 228 11.66 -2.24 4.00
CA VAL A 228 11.55 -3.70 3.90
C VAL A 228 12.90 -4.29 4.20
N ALA A 229 12.99 -5.27 5.11
CA ALA A 229 14.22 -6.00 5.43
C ALA A 229 14.12 -7.46 5.01
N ILE A 230 15.18 -7.99 4.41
CA ILE A 230 15.25 -9.38 3.96
C ILE A 230 16.71 -9.88 3.93
N SER A 231 16.95 -11.13 4.29
CA SER A 231 18.30 -11.71 4.14
C SER A 231 18.62 -11.94 2.66
N LEU A 232 19.89 -11.84 2.28
CA LEU A 232 20.33 -12.07 0.90
C LEU A 232 19.93 -13.49 0.42
N GLU A 233 20.07 -14.50 1.28
CA GLU A 233 19.66 -15.86 0.99
C GLU A 233 18.15 -15.99 0.72
N THR A 234 17.33 -15.32 1.54
CA THR A 234 15.87 -15.37 1.36
C THR A 234 15.47 -14.67 0.06
N PHE A 235 16.11 -13.54 -0.27
CA PHE A 235 15.87 -12.78 -1.49
C PHE A 235 16.21 -13.58 -2.77
N GLU A 236 17.29 -14.36 -2.74
CA GLU A 236 17.69 -15.26 -3.83
C GLU A 236 16.69 -16.41 -4.05
N LYS A 237 16.02 -16.87 -2.98
CA LYS A 237 15.00 -17.93 -3.05
C LYS A 237 13.61 -17.44 -3.47
N LEU A 238 13.39 -16.12 -3.55
CA LEU A 238 12.11 -15.58 -4.02
C LEU A 238 11.86 -15.93 -5.49
N SER A 239 10.58 -16.10 -5.84
CA SER A 239 10.16 -16.20 -7.24
C SER A 239 10.47 -14.91 -8.00
N SER A 240 10.63 -15.01 -9.33
CA SER A 240 10.89 -13.85 -10.18
C SER A 240 9.85 -12.74 -10.02
N ALA A 241 8.57 -13.11 -9.85
CA ALA A 241 7.48 -12.15 -9.67
C ALA A 241 7.62 -11.35 -8.37
N ARG A 242 7.84 -12.02 -7.24
CA ARG A 242 8.02 -11.37 -5.92
C ARG A 242 9.28 -10.52 -5.87
N ARG A 243 10.37 -11.01 -6.49
CA ARG A 243 11.61 -10.24 -6.63
C ARG A 243 11.38 -8.97 -7.45
N SER A 244 10.69 -9.08 -8.59
CA SER A 244 10.35 -7.90 -9.40
C SER A 244 9.48 -6.92 -8.63
N ALA A 245 8.45 -7.40 -7.91
CA ALA A 245 7.57 -6.55 -7.12
C ALA A 245 8.33 -5.73 -6.05
N LEU A 246 9.25 -6.38 -5.32
CA LEU A 246 10.10 -5.69 -4.34
C LEU A 246 11.02 -4.67 -5.00
N LEU A 247 11.70 -5.05 -6.09
CA LEU A 247 12.61 -4.12 -6.80
C LEU A 247 11.85 -2.97 -7.46
N ASP A 248 10.66 -3.20 -7.99
CA ASP A 248 9.79 -2.16 -8.54
C ASP A 248 9.33 -1.22 -7.42
N TRP A 249 8.98 -1.71 -6.24
CA TRP A 249 8.72 -0.84 -5.07
C TRP A 249 9.95 0.00 -4.67
N VAL A 250 11.16 -0.57 -4.68
CA VAL A 250 12.38 0.20 -4.44
C VAL A 250 12.55 1.29 -5.50
N ARG A 251 12.40 0.95 -6.79
CA ARG A 251 12.54 1.93 -7.88
C ARG A 251 11.58 3.12 -7.72
N GLN A 252 10.39 2.87 -7.17
CA GLN A 252 9.33 3.85 -6.91
C GLN A 252 9.58 4.71 -5.65
N GLY A 253 10.66 4.47 -4.91
CA GLY A 253 11.04 5.26 -3.73
C GLY A 253 11.22 4.47 -2.46
N GLY A 254 10.99 3.16 -2.45
CA GLY A 254 11.16 2.29 -1.28
C GLY A 254 12.61 2.20 -0.77
N ASN A 255 12.76 1.80 0.49
CA ASN A 255 14.06 1.55 1.13
C ASN A 255 14.18 0.05 1.47
N LEU A 256 15.02 -0.67 0.72
CA LEU A 256 15.23 -2.11 0.90
C LEU A 256 16.50 -2.36 1.70
N ILE A 257 16.35 -2.94 2.88
CA ILE A 257 17.43 -3.47 3.71
C ILE A 257 17.70 -4.91 3.27
N VAL A 258 18.91 -5.18 2.80
CA VAL A 258 19.41 -6.54 2.54
C VAL A 258 20.53 -6.84 3.52
N TYR A 259 20.41 -7.90 4.30
CA TYR A 259 21.40 -8.28 5.29
C TYR A 259 22.03 -9.65 5.00
N ASP A 260 23.10 -9.98 5.74
CA ASP A 260 23.96 -11.14 5.49
C ASP A 260 24.61 -11.12 4.09
N VAL A 261 25.09 -9.94 3.67
CA VAL A 261 25.71 -9.76 2.34
C VAL A 261 27.21 -10.07 2.30
N GLY A 262 27.81 -10.34 3.47
CA GLY A 262 29.26 -10.55 3.66
C GLY A 262 29.99 -9.29 4.14
N GLU A 263 31.23 -9.46 4.61
CA GLU A 263 32.04 -8.42 5.27
C GLU A 263 32.24 -7.13 4.44
N ASP A 264 32.24 -7.23 3.11
CA ASP A 264 32.24 -6.07 2.21
C ASP A 264 30.97 -6.02 1.34
N PRO A 265 29.94 -5.26 1.74
CA PRO A 265 28.74 -5.04 0.94
C PRO A 265 29.00 -4.44 -0.44
N GLN A 266 30.05 -3.62 -0.58
CA GLN A 266 30.28 -2.85 -1.81
C GLN A 266 30.84 -3.72 -2.94
N GLY A 267 31.73 -4.66 -2.60
CA GLY A 267 32.30 -5.64 -3.52
C GLY A 267 31.56 -6.98 -3.55
N SER A 268 30.41 -7.10 -2.90
CA SER A 268 29.68 -8.38 -2.82
C SER A 268 29.09 -8.78 -4.18
N ARG A 269 29.81 -9.67 -4.90
CA ARG A 269 29.35 -10.24 -6.17
C ARG A 269 27.98 -10.92 -6.05
N ARG A 270 27.72 -11.58 -4.91
CA ARG A 270 26.45 -12.27 -4.65
C ARG A 270 25.30 -11.27 -4.59
N LEU A 271 25.49 -10.16 -3.87
CA LEU A 271 24.53 -9.06 -3.80
C LEU A 271 24.29 -8.41 -5.17
N ASP A 272 25.37 -8.14 -5.92
CA ASP A 272 25.30 -7.55 -7.27
C ASP A 272 24.50 -8.41 -8.25
N VAL A 273 24.70 -9.74 -8.21
CA VAL A 273 23.95 -10.69 -9.05
C VAL A 273 22.49 -10.75 -8.62
N ALA A 274 22.22 -10.90 -7.32
CA ALA A 274 20.86 -11.04 -6.80
C ALA A 274 19.98 -9.82 -7.14
N LEU A 275 20.53 -8.61 -7.03
CA LEU A 275 19.82 -7.36 -7.29
C LEU A 275 19.95 -6.87 -8.75
N GLU A 276 20.64 -7.63 -9.60
CA GLU A 276 20.93 -7.29 -11.00
C GLU A 276 21.56 -5.89 -11.18
N LEU A 277 22.44 -5.50 -10.24
CA LEU A 277 22.99 -4.15 -10.15
C LEU A 277 23.89 -3.79 -11.34
N SER A 278 24.51 -4.80 -11.96
CA SER A 278 25.28 -4.64 -13.19
C SER A 278 24.41 -4.34 -14.41
N ARG A 279 23.11 -4.65 -14.38
CA ARG A 279 22.15 -4.38 -15.46
C ARG A 279 21.42 -3.05 -15.30
N GLN A 280 21.66 -2.33 -14.21
CA GLN A 280 21.02 -1.07 -13.89
C GLN A 280 21.96 0.10 -14.17
N ALA A 281 21.42 1.21 -14.66
CA ALA A 281 22.16 2.46 -14.79
C ALA A 281 22.35 3.07 -13.40
N ALA A 282 23.59 3.46 -13.08
CA ALA A 282 23.86 4.14 -11.82
C ALA A 282 23.36 5.59 -11.90
N VAL A 283 22.40 5.97 -11.03
CA VAL A 283 21.82 7.32 -10.99
C VAL A 283 22.75 8.35 -10.34
N ALA A 284 23.62 7.93 -9.40
CA ALA A 284 24.73 8.70 -8.81
C ALA A 284 25.55 7.78 -7.89
N ALA A 285 26.83 8.14 -7.64
CA ALA A 285 27.85 7.52 -6.77
C ALA A 285 27.61 6.04 -6.37
N ASN A 286 28.53 5.18 -6.83
CA ASN A 286 28.72 3.82 -6.32
C ASN A 286 28.53 3.76 -4.80
N TRP A 287 28.09 2.61 -4.28
CA TRP A 287 27.86 2.34 -2.85
C TRP A 287 28.52 3.32 -1.87
N ARG A 288 27.70 4.05 -1.10
CA ARG A 288 28.17 4.93 -0.02
C ARG A 288 28.31 4.12 1.27
N ARG A 289 29.53 3.98 1.77
CA ARG A 289 29.78 3.37 3.08
C ARG A 289 29.39 4.35 4.18
N VAL A 290 28.58 3.90 5.14
CA VAL A 290 28.26 4.69 6.33
C VAL A 290 29.35 4.44 7.37
N ARG A 291 29.90 5.53 7.92
CA ARG A 291 30.99 5.47 8.89
C ARG A 291 30.47 5.73 10.30
N ALA A 292 31.12 5.14 11.31
CA ALA A 292 30.73 5.31 12.71
C ALA A 292 30.76 6.77 13.20
N GLN A 293 31.60 7.62 12.60
CA GLN A 293 31.64 9.06 12.90
C GLN A 293 30.36 9.81 12.47
N GLU A 294 29.52 9.21 11.62
CA GLU A 294 28.21 9.77 11.25
C GLU A 294 27.13 9.48 12.30
N TYR A 295 27.47 8.86 13.44
CA TYR A 295 26.53 8.65 14.54
C TYR A 295 26.22 9.97 15.25
N PRO A 296 24.94 10.42 15.28
CA PRO A 296 24.58 11.74 15.77
C PRO A 296 24.49 11.85 17.31
N GLY A 297 24.66 10.75 18.07
CA GLY A 297 24.66 10.79 19.54
C GLY A 297 23.28 11.05 20.15
N PHE A 298 22.33 10.11 20.05
CA PHE A 298 20.98 10.27 20.60
C PHE A 298 20.93 10.14 22.14
N LYS A 299 19.91 10.76 22.77
CA LYS A 299 19.61 10.65 24.20
C LYS A 299 18.14 10.23 24.38
N ILE A 300 17.88 9.05 24.94
CA ILE A 300 16.52 8.49 25.16
C ILE A 300 16.26 8.32 26.66
N GLU A 301 15.11 8.78 27.17
CA GLU A 301 14.59 8.50 28.53
C GLU A 301 13.40 7.54 28.44
N GLN A 302 13.42 6.44 29.21
CA GLN A 302 12.23 5.64 29.51
C GLN A 302 11.74 5.99 30.91
N GLU A 303 10.47 6.39 31.03
CA GLU A 303 9.79 6.47 32.32
C GLU A 303 9.56 5.06 32.85
N GLN A 304 10.27 4.69 33.91
CA GLN A 304 9.82 3.62 34.79
C GLN A 304 8.51 4.06 35.44
N SER A 305 7.46 3.28 35.24
CA SER A 305 6.15 3.54 35.83
C SER A 305 6.18 3.27 37.33
N GLU A 306 6.49 4.28 38.13
CA GLU A 306 6.09 4.29 39.54
C GLU A 306 4.62 4.69 39.63
N HIS A 307 3.84 3.78 40.21
CA HIS A 307 2.42 3.95 40.48
C HIS A 307 2.26 5.03 41.56
N THR A 308 1.86 6.25 41.20
CA THR A 308 1.36 7.21 42.19
C THR A 308 0.25 8.06 41.58
N GLN A 309 -0.91 8.05 42.25
CA GLN A 309 -2.15 8.69 41.80
C GLN A 309 -2.02 10.21 41.67
N PRO A 310 -2.82 10.87 40.80
CA PRO A 310 -2.64 12.29 40.51
C PRO A 310 -3.33 13.15 41.56
N ARG A 311 -2.60 14.13 42.11
CA ARG A 311 -3.21 15.33 42.71
C ARG A 311 -2.92 16.53 41.80
N ARG A 312 -4.00 17.22 41.45
CA ARG A 312 -4.08 18.36 40.51
C ARG A 312 -3.23 19.53 41.00
N THR A 313 -2.40 20.10 40.12
CA THR A 313 -2.34 21.54 39.84
C THR A 313 -1.39 21.80 38.67
N ALA A 314 -1.85 22.62 37.72
CA ALA A 314 -1.10 23.04 36.54
C ALA A 314 -0.38 24.36 36.83
N THR A 315 0.91 24.43 36.48
CA THR A 315 1.60 25.68 36.14
C THR A 315 2.70 25.38 35.12
N PRO A 316 2.82 26.13 34.01
CA PRO A 316 3.88 25.91 33.04
C PRO A 316 5.16 26.56 33.55
N SER A 317 6.13 25.75 34.01
CA SER A 317 7.48 26.22 34.30
C SER A 317 8.46 25.53 33.37
N ALA A 318 9.05 26.34 32.49
CA ALA A 318 10.25 25.98 31.75
C ALA A 318 11.37 25.66 32.74
N LYS A 319 11.64 24.37 32.97
CA LYS A 319 12.83 23.90 33.68
C LYS A 319 13.68 23.04 32.76
N LYS A 320 14.94 23.47 32.68
CA LYS A 320 16.10 22.83 32.06
C LYS A 320 16.08 21.32 32.27
N ALA A 321 16.18 20.59 31.16
CA ALA A 321 16.48 19.17 31.13
C ALA A 321 17.90 18.92 31.67
N GLY A 322 18.00 18.56 32.95
CA GLY A 322 19.07 17.73 33.48
C GLY A 322 18.47 16.38 33.85
N GLY A 323 19.10 15.24 33.65
CA GLY A 323 20.37 14.93 33.03
C GLY A 323 20.41 13.41 32.82
N GLY A 324 20.81 12.96 31.64
CA GLY A 324 20.91 11.53 31.30
C GLY A 324 22.31 11.19 30.84
N ARG A 325 22.94 10.20 31.49
CA ARG A 325 24.26 9.64 31.14
C ARG A 325 24.11 8.20 30.66
N LEU A 326 25.03 7.86 29.75
CA LEU A 326 25.15 6.76 28.78
C LEU A 326 24.59 5.37 29.15
N LEU A 327 23.84 4.78 28.22
CA LEU A 327 23.88 3.34 27.96
C LEU A 327 24.17 3.09 26.47
N THR A 328 25.38 2.53 26.31
CA THR A 328 26.08 1.93 25.16
C THR A 328 26.12 2.65 23.80
N HIS A 329 27.35 2.71 23.27
CA HIS A 329 27.62 2.96 21.85
C HIS A 329 26.73 2.04 20.98
N PRO A 330 26.41 2.42 19.73
CA PRO A 330 25.75 1.50 18.79
C PRO A 330 26.37 0.09 18.88
N GLU A 331 25.53 -0.95 19.03
CA GLU A 331 25.98 -2.35 19.09
C GLU A 331 26.38 -2.84 17.70
N TRP A 332 25.75 -2.28 16.65
CA TRP A 332 26.28 -2.47 15.31
C TRP A 332 27.74 -2.03 15.30
N PRO A 333 28.67 -2.92 14.91
CA PRO A 333 30.08 -2.80 15.27
C PRO A 333 30.69 -1.52 14.70
N ALA A 334 30.80 -0.48 15.53
CA ALA A 334 31.31 0.84 15.17
C ALA A 334 32.77 0.81 14.63
N LYS A 335 33.48 -0.32 14.80
CA LYS A 335 34.87 -0.53 14.35
C LYS A 335 35.01 -1.27 13.01
N GLN A 336 33.94 -1.80 12.40
CA GLN A 336 33.97 -2.51 11.12
C GLN A 336 32.85 -2.01 10.18
N ASN A 337 32.87 -2.42 8.91
CA ASN A 337 31.88 -2.02 7.90
C ASN A 337 30.45 -2.15 8.47
N LEU A 338 29.72 -1.05 8.61
CA LEU A 338 28.40 -1.04 9.27
C LEU A 338 27.32 -1.46 8.29
N PHE A 339 27.09 -0.61 7.30
CA PHE A 339 26.23 -0.87 6.16
C PHE A 339 26.60 0.08 5.02
N SER A 340 26.22 -0.27 3.81
CA SER A 340 26.40 0.57 2.63
C SER A 340 25.06 0.91 1.99
N ILE A 341 24.92 2.12 1.48
CA ILE A 341 23.71 2.61 0.82
C ILE A 341 23.99 2.82 -0.66
N ARG A 342 23.11 2.32 -1.53
CA ARG A 342 23.15 2.57 -2.97
C ARG A 342 21.79 3.02 -3.46
N LYS A 343 21.75 4.10 -4.24
CA LYS A 343 20.51 4.57 -4.87
C LYS A 343 20.08 3.63 -5.99
N LEU A 344 18.77 3.45 -6.13
CA LEU A 344 18.14 2.72 -7.22
C LEU A 344 16.90 3.50 -7.67
N MET A 345 17.01 4.22 -8.79
CA MET A 345 15.99 5.18 -9.26
C MET A 345 15.62 6.19 -8.17
N LEU A 346 14.34 6.24 -7.76
CA LEU A 346 13.87 7.12 -6.68
C LEU A 346 14.11 6.53 -5.28
N GLY A 347 14.46 5.24 -5.17
CA GLY A 347 14.68 4.56 -3.90
C GLY A 347 16.14 4.24 -3.60
N GLN A 348 16.34 3.33 -2.64
CA GLN A 348 17.67 2.92 -2.22
C GLN A 348 17.69 1.51 -1.62
N ILE A 349 18.87 0.90 -1.73
CA ILE A 349 19.25 -0.37 -1.12
C ILE A 349 20.21 -0.07 0.02
N ILE A 350 19.99 -0.69 1.17
CA ILE A 350 20.79 -0.59 2.38
C ILE A 350 21.33 -1.99 2.66
N ALA A 351 22.63 -2.19 2.50
CA ALA A 351 23.27 -3.49 2.59
C ALA A 351 24.04 -3.63 3.90
N PHE A 352 23.60 -4.55 4.76
CA PHE A 352 24.25 -4.89 6.03
C PHE A 352 25.11 -6.15 5.86
N PRO A 353 26.38 -6.14 6.33
CA PRO A 353 27.25 -7.33 6.27
C PRO A 353 26.68 -8.56 6.97
N ARG A 354 25.97 -8.35 8.08
CA ARG A 354 25.40 -9.37 8.97
C ARG A 354 23.96 -8.99 9.37
N ASP A 355 23.24 -9.92 9.98
CA ASP A 355 21.90 -9.71 10.53
C ASP A 355 21.86 -8.50 11.49
N PRO A 356 21.09 -7.43 11.18
CA PRO A 356 20.98 -6.24 12.02
C PRO A 356 20.00 -6.42 13.19
N PHE A 357 19.28 -7.55 13.27
CA PHE A 357 18.25 -7.78 14.29
C PHE A 357 18.79 -8.52 15.53
N PRO A 358 18.26 -8.23 16.74
CA PRO A 358 17.24 -7.21 17.01
C PRO A 358 17.80 -5.77 17.01
N GLY A 359 19.13 -5.63 17.14
CA GLY A 359 19.82 -4.34 17.28
C GLY A 359 19.44 -3.60 18.55
N THR A 360 19.92 -2.37 18.72
CA THR A 360 19.48 -1.47 19.80
C THR A 360 18.60 -0.34 19.25
N PRO A 361 17.80 0.34 20.10
CA PRO A 361 17.06 1.53 19.67
C PRO A 361 17.98 2.63 19.10
N ASN A 362 19.21 2.75 19.62
CA ASN A 362 20.22 3.69 19.12
C ASN A 362 20.70 3.33 17.71
N ASP A 363 20.84 2.05 17.40
CA ASP A 363 21.23 1.58 16.06
C ASP A 363 20.15 1.93 15.03
N TRP A 364 18.89 1.65 15.35
CA TRP A 364 17.76 1.96 14.47
C TRP A 364 17.52 3.47 14.33
N ALA A 365 17.62 4.24 15.41
CA ALA A 365 17.56 5.70 15.36
C ALA A 365 18.70 6.26 14.49
N TRP A 366 19.89 5.66 14.56
CA TRP A 366 21.01 6.03 13.72
C TRP A 366 20.74 5.76 12.25
N LEU A 367 20.28 4.56 11.89
CA LEU A 367 19.87 4.27 10.52
C LEU A 367 18.89 5.33 10.01
N LEU A 368 17.83 5.61 10.77
CA LEU A 368 16.81 6.57 10.37
C LEU A 368 17.38 7.99 10.20
N SER A 369 18.29 8.43 11.08
CA SER A 369 18.96 9.73 10.89
C SER A 369 19.82 9.80 9.64
N VAL A 370 20.50 8.70 9.29
CA VAL A 370 21.31 8.60 8.07
C VAL A 370 20.43 8.62 6.82
N LEU A 371 19.26 7.98 6.87
CA LEU A 371 18.29 8.03 5.76
C LEU A 371 17.63 9.42 5.65
N THR A 372 17.50 10.14 6.75
CA THR A 372 16.72 11.39 6.89
C THR A 372 15.22 11.19 6.72
N LYS A 373 14.42 12.11 7.28
CA LYS A 373 12.96 12.07 7.24
C LYS A 373 12.39 12.02 5.82
N SER A 374 13.05 12.67 4.86
CA SER A 374 12.69 12.65 3.44
C SER A 374 12.67 11.26 2.80
N ARG A 375 13.29 10.27 3.46
CA ARG A 375 13.39 8.90 2.95
C ARG A 375 12.57 7.90 3.74
N TYR A 376 12.57 8.00 5.07
CA TYR A 376 11.91 7.01 5.92
C TYR A 376 10.47 7.39 6.30
N ASP A 377 10.05 8.63 6.09
CA ASP A 377 8.66 9.06 6.35
C ASP A 377 7.91 9.15 5.02
N TRP A 378 6.81 8.39 4.92
CA TRP A 378 6.00 8.30 3.71
C TRP A 378 5.55 9.66 3.19
N ALA A 379 5.04 10.52 4.08
CA ALA A 379 4.49 11.82 3.67
C ALA A 379 5.57 12.74 3.12
N TRP A 380 6.76 12.72 3.73
CA TRP A 380 7.90 13.51 3.26
C TRP A 380 8.50 12.98 1.96
N ARG A 381 8.52 11.66 1.77
CA ARG A 381 8.98 11.00 0.54
C ARG A 381 8.08 11.31 -0.65
N HIS A 382 6.77 11.37 -0.44
CA HIS A 382 5.79 11.69 -1.49
C HIS A 382 5.44 13.17 -1.59
N GLY A 383 5.82 13.99 -0.61
CA GLY A 383 5.50 15.42 -0.53
C GLY A 383 4.03 15.71 -0.20
N LEU A 384 3.27 14.70 0.23
CA LEU A 384 1.87 14.79 0.64
C LEU A 384 1.46 13.57 1.47
N THR A 385 0.32 13.66 2.15
CA THR A 385 -0.44 12.54 2.70
C THR A 385 -1.61 12.25 1.77
N ALA A 386 -1.93 10.97 1.57
CA ALA A 386 -3.12 10.56 0.81
C ALA A 386 -4.39 10.56 1.68
N ARG A 387 -4.22 10.71 2.99
CA ARG A 387 -5.28 10.56 4.01
C ARG A 387 -5.83 11.89 4.50
N ASP A 388 -5.02 12.95 4.45
CA ASP A 388 -5.40 14.29 4.90
C ASP A 388 -5.41 15.31 3.75
N GLU A 389 -5.91 16.49 4.06
CA GLU A 389 -5.91 17.64 3.16
C GLU A 389 -4.50 18.09 2.74
N ASN A 390 -4.43 18.71 1.57
CA ASN A 390 -3.21 19.32 1.07
C ASN A 390 -3.41 20.85 0.98
N PRO A 391 -2.67 21.66 1.77
CA PRO A 391 -2.80 23.12 1.75
C PRO A 391 -2.46 23.71 0.37
N ASN A 392 -1.59 23.03 -0.39
CA ASN A 392 -1.14 23.46 -1.72
C ASN A 392 -2.04 22.90 -2.84
N PHE A 393 -3.27 22.48 -2.53
CA PHE A 393 -4.21 21.99 -3.54
C PHE A 393 -4.51 23.05 -4.61
N LEU A 394 -4.76 24.30 -4.20
CA LEU A 394 -5.20 25.38 -5.08
C LEU A 394 -4.08 25.96 -5.98
N GLU A 395 -2.82 25.64 -5.69
CA GLU A 395 -1.67 26.06 -6.50
C GLU A 395 -1.65 25.37 -7.87
N PHE A 396 -2.11 24.11 -7.93
CA PHE A 396 -2.06 23.29 -9.14
C PHE A 396 -3.46 23.03 -9.75
N LEU A 397 -4.07 24.08 -10.30
CA LEU A 397 -5.38 24.00 -10.95
C LEU A 397 -5.28 24.02 -12.48
N ILE A 398 -6.31 23.48 -13.14
CA ILE A 398 -6.45 23.54 -14.61
C ILE A 398 -6.69 25.02 -15.01
N PRO A 399 -5.89 25.58 -15.95
CA PRO A 399 -6.10 26.93 -16.46
C PRO A 399 -7.52 27.11 -17.01
N GLY A 400 -8.15 28.27 -16.77
CA GLY A 400 -9.50 28.58 -17.26
C GLY A 400 -10.67 28.03 -16.42
N ILE A 401 -10.42 27.15 -15.43
CA ILE A 401 -11.46 26.65 -14.49
C ILE A 401 -11.43 27.40 -13.14
N ARG A 402 -10.46 28.32 -12.97
CA ARG A 402 -10.10 28.92 -11.69
C ARG A 402 -11.14 29.86 -11.07
N THR A 403 -11.97 30.52 -11.87
CA THR A 403 -12.76 31.66 -11.40
C THR A 403 -14.23 31.44 -11.67
N VAL A 404 -15.04 31.36 -10.60
CA VAL A 404 -16.48 31.64 -10.74
C VAL A 404 -16.56 33.03 -11.37
N PRO A 405 -17.18 33.21 -12.55
CA PRO A 405 -17.22 34.50 -13.24
C PRO A 405 -18.20 35.43 -12.52
N ALA A 406 -17.82 35.89 -11.33
CA ALA A 406 -18.68 36.66 -10.41
C ALA A 406 -19.26 37.90 -11.11
N LYS A 407 -18.45 38.60 -11.92
CA LYS A 407 -18.90 39.76 -12.71
C LYS A 407 -20.02 39.37 -13.69
N SER A 408 -19.89 38.24 -14.38
CA SER A 408 -20.90 37.75 -15.32
C SER A 408 -22.17 37.31 -14.61
N PHE A 409 -22.07 36.66 -13.45
CA PHE A 409 -23.23 36.33 -12.61
C PHE A 409 -23.96 37.57 -12.09
N VAL A 410 -23.22 38.59 -11.62
CA VAL A 410 -23.82 39.86 -11.17
C VAL A 410 -24.56 40.54 -12.32
N VAL A 411 -23.93 40.70 -13.48
CA VAL A 411 -24.56 41.30 -14.66
C VAL A 411 -25.83 40.54 -15.06
N LEU A 412 -25.76 39.20 -15.08
CA LEU A 412 -26.90 38.35 -15.42
C LEU A 412 -28.06 38.49 -14.41
N ILE A 413 -27.78 38.45 -13.10
CA ILE A 413 -28.80 38.60 -12.05
C ILE A 413 -29.42 40.01 -12.10
N THR A 414 -28.62 41.05 -12.36
CA THR A 414 -29.12 42.41 -12.55
C THR A 414 -30.04 42.50 -13.76
N LEU A 415 -29.64 41.95 -14.91
CA LEU A 415 -30.46 41.92 -16.13
C LEU A 415 -31.76 41.14 -15.89
N PHE A 416 -31.68 39.97 -15.27
CA PHE A 416 -32.84 39.14 -14.95
C PHE A 416 -33.84 39.86 -14.03
N THR A 417 -33.34 40.52 -12.98
CA THR A 417 -34.16 41.33 -12.06
C THR A 417 -34.85 42.50 -12.78
N LEU A 418 -34.14 43.17 -13.70
CA LEU A 418 -34.71 44.24 -14.53
C LEU A 418 -35.81 43.72 -15.47
N VAL A 419 -35.59 42.55 -16.09
CA VAL A 419 -36.55 41.93 -17.00
C VAL A 419 -37.82 41.53 -16.27
N ILE A 420 -37.71 40.83 -15.13
CA ILE A 420 -38.87 40.37 -14.35
C ILE A 420 -39.61 41.51 -13.64
N GLY A 421 -38.89 42.50 -13.13
CA GLY A 421 -39.46 43.60 -12.37
C GLY A 421 -39.98 44.70 -13.30
N PRO A 422 -39.20 45.78 -13.49
CA PRO A 422 -39.68 46.98 -14.18
C PRO A 422 -40.11 46.69 -15.62
N VAL A 423 -39.34 45.93 -16.40
CA VAL A 423 -39.65 45.74 -17.84
C VAL A 423 -40.95 44.96 -18.03
N ASN A 424 -41.11 43.81 -17.37
CA ASN A 424 -42.34 43.01 -17.48
C ASN A 424 -43.56 43.76 -16.93
N PHE A 425 -43.41 44.47 -15.81
CA PHE A 425 -44.50 45.25 -15.22
C PHE A 425 -44.96 46.40 -16.13
N PHE A 426 -44.03 47.24 -16.61
CA PHE A 426 -44.38 48.36 -17.49
C PHE A 426 -44.95 47.88 -18.84
N PHE A 427 -44.44 46.78 -19.39
CA PHE A 427 -44.94 46.19 -20.63
C PHE A 427 -46.40 45.69 -20.49
N LEU A 428 -46.71 44.96 -19.41
CA LEU A 428 -48.06 44.44 -19.16
C LEU A 428 -49.04 45.52 -18.70
N LYS A 429 -48.56 46.53 -17.95
CA LYS A 429 -49.33 47.72 -17.58
C LYS A 429 -49.76 48.50 -18.83
N ARG A 430 -48.86 48.70 -19.80
CA ARG A 430 -49.18 49.40 -21.05
C ARG A 430 -50.20 48.66 -21.91
N ARG A 431 -50.39 47.35 -21.70
CA ARG A 431 -51.41 46.54 -22.40
C ARG A 431 -52.65 46.24 -21.55
N ASN A 432 -52.80 46.83 -20.36
CA ASN A 432 -53.92 46.59 -19.42
C ASN A 432 -54.14 45.10 -19.07
N ARG A 433 -53.10 44.26 -19.12
CA ARG A 433 -53.18 42.82 -18.81
C ARG A 433 -52.29 42.43 -17.62
N LEU A 434 -52.39 43.20 -16.53
CA LEU A 434 -51.59 42.99 -15.31
C LEU A 434 -51.80 41.61 -14.68
N TYR A 435 -52.96 40.97 -14.86
CA TYR A 435 -53.20 39.61 -14.37
C TYR A 435 -52.24 38.56 -15.01
N LEU A 436 -51.68 38.82 -16.20
CA LEU A 436 -50.71 37.93 -16.85
C LEU A 436 -49.32 37.95 -16.18
N VAL A 437 -49.07 38.85 -15.21
CA VAL A 437 -47.85 38.82 -14.40
C VAL A 437 -47.68 37.47 -13.69
N LEU A 438 -48.79 36.87 -13.24
CA LEU A 438 -48.82 35.53 -12.61
C LEU A 438 -48.27 34.43 -13.52
N LEU A 439 -48.42 34.54 -14.85
CA LEU A 439 -47.94 33.56 -15.82
C LEU A 439 -46.56 33.91 -16.39
N THR A 440 -46.31 35.19 -16.63
CA THR A 440 -45.08 35.66 -17.28
C THR A 440 -43.85 35.51 -16.39
N ILE A 441 -43.97 35.71 -15.08
CA ILE A 441 -42.84 35.53 -14.15
C ILE A 441 -42.32 34.08 -14.18
N PRO A 442 -43.15 33.04 -13.96
CA PRO A 442 -42.71 31.64 -14.08
C PRO A 442 -42.13 31.32 -15.46
N LEU A 443 -42.73 31.83 -16.54
CA LEU A 443 -42.29 31.55 -17.91
C LEU A 443 -40.91 32.16 -18.19
N ILE A 444 -40.68 33.42 -17.81
CA ILE A 444 -39.39 34.12 -17.95
C ILE A 444 -38.33 33.42 -17.10
N ALA A 445 -38.66 33.05 -15.86
CA ALA A 445 -37.75 32.32 -14.98
C ALA A 445 -37.35 30.96 -15.59
N PHE A 446 -38.31 30.23 -16.15
CA PHE A 446 -38.07 28.96 -16.82
C PHE A 446 -37.16 29.12 -18.06
N LEU A 447 -37.47 30.08 -18.94
CA LEU A 447 -36.69 30.37 -20.15
C LEU A 447 -35.25 30.80 -19.83
N THR A 448 -35.09 31.65 -18.82
CA THR A 448 -33.77 32.09 -18.36
C THR A 448 -32.97 30.92 -17.80
N SER A 449 -33.59 30.09 -16.97
CA SER A 449 -32.96 28.89 -16.40
C SER A 449 -32.53 27.90 -17.49
N MET A 450 -33.38 27.68 -18.49
CA MET A 450 -33.08 26.82 -19.64
C MET A 450 -31.94 27.38 -20.49
N THR A 451 -31.91 28.69 -20.71
CA THR A 451 -30.83 29.37 -21.44
C THR A 451 -29.49 29.27 -20.70
N LEU A 452 -29.49 29.48 -19.38
CA LEU A 452 -28.29 29.34 -18.57
C LEU A 452 -27.78 27.91 -18.51
N PHE A 453 -28.69 26.94 -18.43
CA PHE A 453 -28.34 25.53 -18.50
C PHE A 453 -27.72 25.19 -19.86
N ALA A 454 -28.33 25.62 -20.96
CA ALA A 454 -27.81 25.42 -22.32
C ALA A 454 -26.43 26.07 -22.49
N TYR A 455 -26.27 27.33 -22.05
CA TYR A 455 -24.98 28.03 -22.07
C TYR A 455 -23.93 27.29 -21.24
N SER A 456 -24.27 26.80 -20.04
CA SER A 456 -23.35 26.04 -19.18
C SER A 456 -22.85 24.76 -19.86
N VAL A 457 -23.75 24.02 -20.52
CA VAL A 457 -23.40 22.80 -21.26
C VAL A 457 -22.48 23.11 -22.45
N VAL A 458 -22.76 24.18 -23.20
CA VAL A 458 -21.95 24.59 -24.36
C VAL A 458 -20.59 25.16 -23.94
N ALA A 459 -20.54 26.04 -22.95
CA ALA A 459 -19.33 26.75 -22.54
C ALA A 459 -18.34 25.87 -21.75
N HIS A 460 -18.85 25.02 -20.84
CA HIS A 460 -17.99 24.12 -20.08
C HIS A 460 -17.69 22.82 -20.84
N GLY A 461 -18.57 22.42 -21.76
CA GLY A 461 -18.51 21.15 -22.45
C GLY A 461 -18.83 19.98 -21.52
N VAL A 462 -18.98 18.80 -22.13
CA VAL A 462 -19.13 17.51 -21.42
C VAL A 462 -17.80 16.77 -21.26
N SER A 463 -16.72 17.30 -21.83
CA SER A 463 -15.41 16.65 -21.84
C SER A 463 -14.71 16.74 -20.48
N VAL A 464 -13.76 15.82 -20.27
CA VAL A 464 -12.85 15.84 -19.14
C VAL A 464 -11.64 16.69 -19.53
N ARG A 465 -11.35 17.72 -18.73
CA ARG A 465 -10.13 18.52 -18.86
C ARG A 465 -9.11 18.02 -17.84
N SER A 466 -7.84 18.04 -18.22
CA SER A 466 -6.74 17.62 -17.35
C SER A 466 -5.58 18.60 -17.38
N ARG A 467 -4.81 18.63 -16.30
CA ARG A 467 -3.48 19.25 -16.21
C ARG A 467 -2.55 18.26 -15.54
N VAL A 468 -1.42 17.96 -16.18
CA VAL A 468 -0.43 17.00 -15.66
C VAL A 468 0.90 17.70 -15.47
N ARG A 469 1.56 17.43 -14.35
CA ARG A 469 2.98 17.73 -14.13
C ARG A 469 3.66 16.45 -13.69
N SER A 470 4.60 15.97 -14.47
CA SER A 470 5.28 14.69 -14.27
C SER A 470 6.79 14.83 -14.22
N LEU A 471 7.41 13.95 -13.45
CA LEU A 471 8.84 13.68 -13.46
C LEU A 471 9.02 12.20 -13.82
N THR A 472 9.82 11.94 -14.87
CA THR A 472 10.13 10.59 -15.32
C THR A 472 11.63 10.36 -15.23
N VAL A 473 12.03 9.34 -14.48
CA VAL A 473 13.42 8.87 -14.39
C VAL A 473 13.55 7.60 -15.20
N VAL A 474 14.52 7.56 -16.13
CA VAL A 474 14.72 6.44 -17.05
C VAL A 474 16.06 5.76 -16.76
N ASP A 475 16.03 4.44 -16.63
CA ASP A 475 17.21 3.57 -16.65
C ASP A 475 17.25 2.85 -17.99
N GLN A 476 18.07 3.40 -18.91
CA GLN A 476 18.21 2.86 -20.26
C GLN A 476 18.85 1.47 -20.28
N LYS A 477 19.65 1.11 -19.26
CA LYS A 477 20.34 -0.19 -19.19
C LYS A 477 19.37 -1.29 -18.78
N ALA A 478 18.55 -1.01 -17.76
CA ALA A 478 17.52 -1.92 -17.29
C ALA A 478 16.24 -1.88 -18.13
N LYS A 479 16.10 -0.93 -19.07
CA LYS A 479 14.90 -0.68 -19.89
C LYS A 479 13.67 -0.45 -19.03
N ARG A 480 13.82 0.40 -18.02
CA ARG A 480 12.77 0.73 -17.05
C ARG A 480 12.65 2.23 -16.90
N SER A 481 11.44 2.69 -16.63
CA SER A 481 11.18 4.09 -16.24
C SER A 481 10.28 4.14 -15.02
N VAL A 482 10.55 5.09 -14.15
CA VAL A 482 9.72 5.46 -13.01
C VAL A 482 9.13 6.83 -13.28
N THR A 483 7.81 6.94 -13.22
CA THR A 483 7.10 8.21 -13.41
C THR A 483 6.34 8.56 -12.15
N VAL A 484 6.52 9.80 -11.66
CA VAL A 484 5.69 10.40 -10.62
C VAL A 484 4.99 11.62 -11.22
N ALA A 485 3.67 11.69 -11.12
CA ALA A 485 2.87 12.72 -11.74
C ALA A 485 1.78 13.26 -10.82
N ARG A 486 1.65 14.59 -10.76
CA ARG A 486 0.45 15.24 -10.22
C ARG A 486 -0.52 15.50 -11.37
N VAL A 487 -1.71 14.93 -11.26
CA VAL A 487 -2.77 14.97 -12.27
C VAL A 487 -3.97 15.70 -11.69
N ALA A 488 -4.32 16.84 -12.24
CA ALA A 488 -5.58 17.52 -11.96
C ALA A 488 -6.61 17.17 -13.04
N LEU A 489 -7.81 16.80 -12.61
CA LEU A 489 -8.95 16.46 -13.45
C LEU A 489 -10.15 17.34 -13.12
N TYR A 490 -10.89 17.70 -14.16
CA TYR A 490 -12.21 18.30 -14.06
C TYR A 490 -13.10 17.66 -15.12
N ALA A 491 -14.17 17.01 -14.68
CA ALA A 491 -15.15 16.43 -15.58
C ALA A 491 -16.39 17.33 -15.64
N GLY A 492 -16.75 17.83 -16.82
CA GLY A 492 -18.05 18.50 -17.00
C GLY A 492 -19.20 17.54 -16.67
N LEU A 493 -19.10 16.32 -17.21
CA LEU A 493 -19.89 15.16 -16.82
C LEU A 493 -18.93 14.02 -16.45
N ALA A 494 -19.04 13.48 -15.23
CA ALA A 494 -18.21 12.37 -14.80
C ALA A 494 -18.54 11.11 -15.63
N PRO A 495 -17.52 10.35 -16.07
CA PRO A 495 -17.74 9.10 -16.79
C PRO A 495 -18.48 8.11 -15.89
N SER A 496 -19.55 7.48 -16.42
CA SER A 496 -20.35 6.49 -15.69
C SER A 496 -19.54 5.25 -15.31
N GLU A 497 -18.52 4.93 -16.10
CA GLU A 497 -17.59 3.83 -15.81
C GLU A 497 -16.49 4.24 -14.83
N GLY A 498 -16.34 5.49 -14.40
CA GLY A 498 -15.25 5.89 -13.50
C GLY A 498 -13.87 5.93 -14.17
N LEU A 499 -12.81 5.67 -13.40
CA LEU A 499 -11.41 5.80 -13.84
C LEU A 499 -10.70 4.45 -13.89
N ARG A 500 -9.97 4.18 -14.97
CA ARG A 500 -9.16 2.96 -15.12
C ARG A 500 -7.67 3.29 -15.09
N PHE A 501 -6.94 2.54 -14.29
CA PHE A 501 -5.49 2.60 -14.18
C PHE A 501 -4.89 1.22 -14.39
N LEU A 502 -3.62 1.18 -14.81
CA LEU A 502 -2.87 -0.06 -14.86
C LEU A 502 -2.70 -0.64 -13.44
N PRO A 503 -2.69 -1.96 -13.25
CA PRO A 503 -2.46 -2.60 -11.95
C PRO A 503 -1.10 -2.26 -11.31
N GLU A 504 -0.18 -1.70 -12.08
CA GLU A 504 1.17 -1.29 -11.70
C GLU A 504 1.24 0.21 -11.31
N THR A 505 0.10 0.89 -11.24
CA THR A 505 0.02 2.33 -10.95
C THR A 505 -0.57 2.55 -9.57
N ALA A 506 0.18 3.19 -8.66
CA ALA A 506 -0.39 3.63 -7.40
C ALA A 506 -1.01 5.02 -7.58
N VAL A 507 -2.22 5.19 -7.06
CA VAL A 507 -3.03 6.40 -7.21
C VAL A 507 -3.37 6.93 -5.82
N TYR A 508 -2.90 8.12 -5.51
CA TYR A 508 -3.13 8.80 -4.25
C TYR A 508 -3.96 10.05 -4.50
N PRO A 509 -5.20 10.15 -3.98
CA PRO A 509 -5.97 11.38 -4.07
C PRO A 509 -5.29 12.50 -3.28
N ILE A 510 -5.46 13.72 -3.76
CA ILE A 510 -5.01 14.93 -3.09
C ILE A 510 -6.27 15.71 -2.73
N TRP A 511 -6.53 15.88 -1.44
CA TRP A 511 -7.74 16.53 -0.95
C TRP A 511 -7.51 18.05 -0.81
N PRO A 512 -8.49 18.88 -1.18
CA PRO A 512 -8.44 20.30 -0.87
C PRO A 512 -8.58 20.52 0.66
N PRO A 513 -8.19 21.71 1.17
CA PRO A 513 -8.45 22.08 2.55
C PRO A 513 -9.91 21.90 2.95
N GLU A 514 -10.13 21.49 4.19
CA GLU A 514 -11.41 21.24 4.84
C GLU A 514 -12.23 20.09 4.20
N GLN A 515 -11.62 19.31 3.32
CA GLN A 515 -12.25 18.12 2.73
C GLN A 515 -11.46 16.87 3.07
N SER A 516 -12.20 15.79 3.25
CA SER A 516 -11.66 14.46 3.46
C SER A 516 -12.34 13.47 2.51
N PHE A 517 -11.75 12.28 2.38
CA PHE A 517 -12.36 11.21 1.62
C PHE A 517 -13.75 10.87 2.18
N GLN A 518 -14.74 10.78 1.30
CA GLN A 518 -16.11 10.46 1.70
C GLN A 518 -16.41 8.98 1.44
N THR A 519 -16.39 8.57 0.17
CA THR A 519 -16.70 7.22 -0.27
C THR A 519 -16.08 6.95 -1.63
N GLY A 520 -15.88 5.69 -1.95
CA GLY A 520 -15.34 5.26 -3.23
C GLY A 520 -15.39 3.76 -3.38
N VAL A 521 -15.48 3.30 -4.62
CA VAL A 521 -15.46 1.88 -4.97
C VAL A 521 -14.25 1.60 -5.87
N VAL A 522 -13.45 0.60 -5.52
CA VAL A 522 -12.36 0.09 -6.35
C VAL A 522 -12.62 -1.36 -6.69
N ASP A 523 -12.59 -1.68 -7.97
CA ASP A 523 -12.65 -3.05 -8.46
C ASP A 523 -11.27 -3.48 -8.94
N TRP A 524 -10.79 -4.63 -8.46
CA TRP A 524 -9.51 -5.25 -8.78
C TRP A 524 -9.65 -6.51 -9.64
N THR A 525 -10.83 -6.77 -10.21
CA THR A 525 -11.13 -8.02 -10.94
C THR A 525 -10.25 -8.19 -12.18
N SER A 526 -10.19 -7.18 -13.05
CA SER A 526 -9.40 -7.22 -14.31
C SER A 526 -8.29 -6.18 -14.37
N ALA A 527 -8.47 -5.05 -13.70
CA ALA A 527 -7.50 -3.95 -13.63
C ALA A 527 -7.72 -3.15 -12.34
N GLN A 528 -6.97 -2.07 -12.13
CA GLN A 528 -7.29 -1.11 -11.08
C GLN A 528 -8.40 -0.17 -11.56
N HIS A 529 -9.64 -0.46 -11.17
CA HIS A 529 -10.81 0.26 -11.65
C HIS A 529 -11.47 1.07 -10.52
N LEU A 530 -11.23 2.38 -10.51
CA LEU A 530 -11.83 3.35 -9.59
C LEU A 530 -13.25 3.66 -10.09
N ARG A 531 -14.19 2.76 -9.80
CA ARG A 531 -15.54 2.71 -10.39
C ARG A 531 -16.42 3.92 -10.04
N SER A 532 -16.44 4.36 -8.79
CA SER A 532 -17.28 5.47 -8.34
C SER A 532 -16.70 6.17 -7.11
N GLY A 533 -17.10 7.42 -6.88
CA GLY A 533 -16.66 8.25 -5.73
C GLY A 533 -15.30 8.93 -5.90
N TRP A 534 -14.54 8.60 -6.95
CA TRP A 534 -13.20 9.14 -7.19
C TRP A 534 -13.16 10.39 -8.06
N LEU A 535 -14.14 10.59 -8.94
CA LEU A 535 -14.27 11.76 -9.80
C LEU A 535 -15.75 12.12 -9.91
N ALA A 536 -16.10 13.33 -9.47
CA ALA A 536 -17.48 13.83 -9.52
C ALA A 536 -17.64 14.90 -10.60
N SER A 537 -18.84 15.00 -11.17
CA SER A 537 -19.17 16.02 -12.16
C SER A 537 -19.01 17.42 -11.56
N ARG A 538 -18.36 18.31 -12.31
CA ARG A 538 -18.10 19.71 -11.94
C ARG A 538 -17.27 19.89 -10.66
N THR A 539 -16.61 18.83 -10.17
CA THR A 539 -15.69 18.88 -9.04
C THR A 539 -14.25 18.86 -9.52
N ARG A 540 -13.38 19.58 -8.82
CA ARG A 540 -11.94 19.57 -9.07
C ARG A 540 -11.35 18.40 -8.31
N THR A 541 -10.71 17.48 -9.03
CA THR A 541 -10.09 16.31 -8.43
C THR A 541 -8.61 16.33 -8.75
N GLN A 542 -7.75 15.97 -7.80
CA GLN A 542 -6.32 15.83 -8.04
C GLN A 542 -5.83 14.48 -7.52
N PHE A 543 -4.87 13.92 -8.23
CA PHE A 543 -4.19 12.69 -7.88
C PHE A 543 -2.68 12.88 -7.96
N LEU A 544 -1.93 12.29 -7.04
CA LEU A 544 -0.55 11.92 -7.23
C LEU A 544 -0.53 10.47 -7.72
N VAL A 545 0.09 10.26 -8.86
CA VAL A 545 0.17 8.97 -9.53
C VAL A 545 1.64 8.58 -9.62
N THR A 546 1.96 7.33 -9.29
CA THR A 546 3.31 6.80 -9.51
C THR A 546 3.25 5.43 -10.18
N THR A 547 4.14 5.19 -11.15
CA THR A 547 4.18 3.93 -11.89
C THR A 547 5.60 3.58 -12.34
N CYS A 548 5.92 2.28 -12.31
CA CYS A 548 7.12 1.71 -12.91
C CYS A 548 6.70 0.93 -14.16
N ARG A 549 7.31 1.22 -15.30
CA ARG A 549 7.01 0.54 -16.57
C ARG A 549 8.28 0.15 -17.32
N ALA A 550 8.14 -0.81 -18.22
CA ALA A 550 9.17 -1.08 -19.22
C ALA A 550 9.29 0.13 -20.15
N GLU A 551 10.51 0.58 -20.39
CA GLU A 551 10.81 1.71 -21.27
C GLU A 551 11.96 1.30 -22.19
N ARG A 552 11.69 1.30 -23.50
CA ARG A 552 12.66 0.90 -24.53
C ARG A 552 13.26 2.11 -25.23
N GLY A 553 12.61 3.27 -25.12
CA GLY A 553 13.17 4.52 -25.61
C GLY A 553 14.47 4.87 -24.90
N ARG A 554 15.38 5.48 -25.65
CA ARG A 554 16.70 5.88 -25.17
C ARG A 554 17.18 7.12 -25.89
N LEU A 555 18.10 7.83 -25.25
CA LEU A 555 18.95 8.82 -25.89
C LEU A 555 20.19 8.14 -26.44
N ASP A 556 20.40 8.26 -27.75
CA ASP A 556 21.62 7.85 -28.41
C ASP A 556 22.50 9.08 -28.63
N VAL A 557 23.54 9.21 -27.81
CA VAL A 557 24.51 10.31 -27.88
C VAL A 557 25.65 9.86 -28.78
N SER A 558 25.78 10.48 -29.94
CA SER A 558 26.89 10.23 -30.86
C SER A 558 28.13 11.02 -30.43
N PRO A 559 29.35 10.49 -30.67
CA PRO A 559 30.56 11.24 -30.42
C PRO A 559 30.54 12.56 -31.21
N PRO A 560 31.08 13.64 -30.65
CA PRO A 560 31.01 14.95 -31.26
C PRO A 560 31.72 14.93 -32.63
N LYS A 561 31.02 15.40 -33.66
CA LYS A 561 31.60 15.71 -34.98
C LYS A 561 31.60 17.23 -35.13
N ASP A 562 32.72 17.80 -35.54
CA ASP A 562 32.89 19.25 -35.74
C ASP A 562 32.50 20.11 -34.51
N GLY A 563 32.81 19.60 -33.30
CA GLY A 563 32.49 20.27 -32.04
C GLY A 563 31.01 20.26 -31.66
N GLN A 564 30.13 19.62 -32.44
CA GLN A 564 28.71 19.49 -32.12
C GLN A 564 28.38 18.09 -31.58
N LEU A 565 27.68 18.06 -30.44
CA LEU A 565 27.14 16.83 -29.86
C LEU A 565 25.80 16.50 -30.51
N THR A 566 25.71 15.39 -31.23
CA THR A 566 24.44 14.92 -31.80
C THR A 566 23.75 13.96 -30.84
N ILE A 567 22.51 14.27 -30.47
CA ILE A 567 21.67 13.43 -29.60
C ILE A 567 20.44 12.99 -30.40
N ALA A 568 20.28 11.68 -30.59
CA ALA A 568 19.09 11.11 -31.19
C ALA A 568 18.09 10.73 -30.09
N ASN A 569 16.85 11.22 -30.23
CA ASN A 569 15.76 10.94 -29.31
C ASN A 569 14.99 9.68 -29.76
N GLY A 570 15.11 8.59 -29.01
CA GLY A 570 14.35 7.36 -29.21
C GLY A 570 13.10 7.24 -28.34
N PHE A 571 12.69 8.28 -27.60
CA PHE A 571 11.46 8.26 -26.82
C PHE A 571 10.22 8.56 -27.68
N GLU A 572 9.05 8.09 -27.22
CA GLU A 572 7.76 8.35 -27.88
C GLU A 572 7.33 9.82 -27.80
N TRP A 573 7.96 10.62 -26.95
CA TRP A 573 7.69 12.04 -26.78
C TRP A 573 8.84 12.90 -27.29
N LYS A 574 8.51 14.11 -27.75
CA LYS A 574 9.50 15.11 -28.14
C LYS A 574 10.21 15.65 -26.90
N LEU A 575 11.54 15.72 -26.96
CA LEU A 575 12.34 16.47 -26.02
C LEU A 575 12.43 17.90 -26.54
N THR A 576 12.09 18.86 -25.69
CA THR A 576 12.11 20.29 -25.99
C THR A 576 13.31 20.96 -25.38
#